data_AF-A0A387BMU3-F1
#
_entry.id   AF-A0A387BMU3-F1
#
_cell.length_a   1.000
_cell.length_b   1.000
_cell.length_c   1.000
_cell.angle_alpha   90.00
_cell.angle_beta   90.00
_cell.angle_gamma   90.00
#
_symmetry.space_group_name_H-M   'P 1'
#
loop_
_entity.id
_entity.type
_entity.pdbx_description
1 polymer ?
#
loop_
_entity_poly.entity_id
_entity_poly.type
_entity_poly.pdbx_seq_one_letter_code
_entity_poly.pdbx_strand_id
1 'polypeptide(L)'
;MDDRIPDEARDAIRAELDADTAEYRDGVPEGEWTKPNRGPSPLLTLRVPPETLEALQVLAASNGVSVSTLARGFILDGLASHEGDDLRVALERLERDLAAVKARALAS
;
A
#
# COMPACT_ATOMS: atom_id res chain seq x y z
N MET A 1 -6.36 3.27 7.52
CA MET A 1 -6.05 2.50 6.30
C MET A 1 -7.30 2.55 5.45
N ASP A 2 -7.14 2.99 4.21
CA ASP A 2 -8.21 3.28 3.26
C ASP A 2 -9.06 2.05 2.94
N ASP A 3 -10.36 2.22 2.72
CA ASP A 3 -11.33 1.14 2.45
C ASP A 3 -11.33 0.64 1.00
N ARG A 4 -10.28 1.01 0.27
CA ARG A 4 -10.09 0.80 -1.17
C ARG A 4 -9.18 -0.37 -1.51
N ILE A 5 -8.50 -0.95 -0.52
CA ILE A 5 -7.63 -2.11 -0.71
C ILE A 5 -8.46 -3.36 -0.35
N PRO A 6 -8.60 -4.35 -1.26
CA PRO A 6 -9.28 -5.61 -0.96
C PRO A 6 -8.76 -6.20 0.36
N ASP A 7 -9.65 -6.78 1.18
CA ASP A 7 -9.29 -7.25 2.52
C ASP A 7 -8.12 -8.24 2.50
N GLU A 8 -8.07 -9.13 1.51
CA GLU A 8 -6.94 -10.04 1.28
C GLU A 8 -5.61 -9.30 1.05
N ALA A 9 -5.62 -8.21 0.29
CA ALA A 9 -4.42 -7.41 0.04
C ALA A 9 -4.02 -6.60 1.28
N ARG A 10 -4.98 -6.15 2.08
CA ARG A 10 -4.73 -5.49 3.38
C ARG A 10 -4.10 -6.46 4.37
N ASP A 11 -4.65 -7.66 4.47
CA ASP A 11 -4.17 -8.72 5.35
C ASP A 11 -2.77 -9.19 4.92
N ALA A 12 -2.53 -9.33 3.63
CA ALA A 12 -1.21 -9.66 3.09
C ALA A 12 -0.16 -8.57 3.41
N ILE A 13 -0.52 -7.28 3.30
CA ILE A 13 0.37 -6.17 3.66
C ILE A 13 0.65 -6.18 5.17
N ARG A 14 -0.37 -6.37 6.01
CA ARG A 14 -0.21 -6.42 7.46
C ARG A 14 0.66 -7.59 7.91
N ALA A 15 0.41 -8.79 7.37
CA ALA A 15 1.23 -9.97 7.64
C ALA A 15 2.69 -9.76 7.23
N GLU A 16 2.94 -9.04 6.12
CA GLU A 16 4.30 -8.68 5.71
C GLU A 16 4.97 -7.72 6.70
N LEU A 17 4.26 -6.70 7.19
CA LEU A 17 4.79 -5.75 8.17
C LEU A 17 5.09 -6.41 9.52
N ASP A 18 4.20 -7.27 10.00
CA ASP A 18 4.38 -8.01 11.25
C ASP A 18 5.61 -8.94 11.17
N ALA A 19 5.81 -9.57 10.00
CA ALA A 19 6.95 -10.44 9.73
C ALA A 19 8.28 -9.71 9.42
N ASP A 20 8.24 -8.37 9.26
CA ASP A 20 9.43 -7.53 9.00
C ASP A 20 10.01 -6.88 10.27
N THR A 21 9.59 -7.33 11.45
CA THR A 21 10.10 -6.87 12.75
C THR A 21 11.33 -7.66 13.21
N ALA A 22 12.19 -7.04 14.02
CA ALA A 22 13.36 -7.72 14.60
C ALA A 22 12.94 -8.83 15.57
N GLU A 23 11.93 -8.58 16.43
CA GLU A 23 11.42 -9.60 17.34
C GLU A 23 10.88 -10.83 16.61
N TYR A 24 10.18 -10.63 15.49
CA TYR A 24 9.69 -11.75 14.69
C TYR A 24 10.86 -12.51 14.05
N ARG A 25 11.80 -11.80 13.40
CA ARG A 25 12.95 -12.42 12.72
C ARG A 25 13.84 -13.23 13.65
N ASP A 26 14.11 -12.71 14.85
CA ASP A 26 14.97 -13.37 15.85
C ASP A 26 14.29 -14.58 16.49
N GLY A 27 12.96 -14.69 16.38
CA GLY A 27 12.17 -15.84 16.84
C GLY A 27 12.05 -16.98 15.82
N VAL A 28 12.44 -16.78 14.56
CA VAL A 28 12.35 -17.81 13.51
C VAL A 28 13.70 -18.54 13.36
N PRO A 29 13.72 -19.88 13.29
CA PRO A 29 14.94 -20.64 13.02
C PRO A 29 15.65 -20.19 11.75
N GLU A 30 16.99 -20.26 11.77
CA GLU A 30 17.82 -19.89 10.64
C GLU A 30 17.46 -20.73 9.39
N GLY A 31 17.14 -20.06 8.29
CA GLY A 31 16.70 -20.69 7.04
C GLY A 31 15.19 -20.95 6.93
N GLU A 32 14.42 -20.82 8.01
CA GLU A 32 12.95 -20.94 7.99
C GLU A 32 12.24 -19.59 7.83
N TRP A 33 12.95 -18.48 8.02
CA TRP A 33 12.38 -17.17 7.75
C TRP A 33 12.09 -17.00 6.25
N THR A 34 10.80 -16.98 5.92
CA THR A 34 10.30 -16.61 4.61
C THR A 34 9.26 -15.50 4.79
N LYS A 35 9.36 -14.41 4.00
CA LYS A 35 8.30 -13.40 3.98
C LYS A 35 6.96 -14.09 3.64
N PRO A 36 5.86 -13.84 4.37
CA PRO A 36 4.57 -14.51 4.17
C PRO A 36 4.04 -14.44 2.73
N ASN A 37 4.38 -13.38 1.99
CA ASN A 37 3.99 -13.18 0.60
C ASN A 37 5.02 -13.71 -0.42
N ARG A 38 5.96 -14.57 0.00
CA ARG A 38 6.96 -15.20 -0.88
C ARG A 38 6.36 -16.39 -1.64
N GLY A 39 5.13 -16.26 -2.15
CA GLY A 39 4.73 -17.05 -3.31
C GLY A 39 5.61 -16.70 -4.51
N PRO A 40 5.55 -17.44 -5.62
CA PRO A 40 6.26 -17.10 -6.86
C PRO A 40 5.61 -15.86 -7.50
N SER A 41 5.76 -14.70 -6.85
CA SER A 41 5.42 -13.42 -7.45
C SER A 41 6.52 -13.07 -8.47
N PRO A 42 6.18 -12.87 -9.75
CA PRO A 42 7.16 -12.46 -10.74
C PRO A 42 7.78 -11.12 -10.33
N LEU A 43 9.10 -11.00 -10.49
CA LEU A 43 9.82 -9.75 -10.23
C LEU A 43 9.46 -8.72 -11.30
N LEU A 44 8.97 -7.56 -10.85
CA LEU A 44 8.75 -6.39 -11.70
C LEU A 44 9.89 -5.39 -11.47
N THR A 45 10.71 -5.18 -12.50
CA THR A 45 11.78 -4.16 -12.48
C THR A 45 11.31 -2.92 -13.22
N LEU A 46 11.31 -1.77 -12.55
CA LEU A 46 10.89 -0.49 -13.11
C LEU A 46 12.08 0.46 -13.21
N ARG A 47 12.11 1.25 -14.28
CA ARG A 47 12.98 2.44 -14.37
C ARG A 47 12.13 3.65 -14.03
N VAL A 48 12.55 4.41 -13.02
CA VAL A 48 11.89 5.64 -12.60
C VAL A 48 12.91 6.77 -12.51
N PRO A 49 12.49 8.04 -12.65
CA PRO A 49 13.37 9.17 -12.40
C PRO A 49 13.93 9.16 -10.96
N PRO A 50 15.18 9.59 -10.73
CA PRO A 50 15.81 9.56 -9.41
C PRO A 50 15.02 10.34 -8.35
N GLU A 51 14.48 11.52 -8.72
CA GLU A 51 13.65 12.34 -7.85
C GLU A 51 12.35 11.64 -7.43
N THR A 52 11.82 10.76 -8.28
CA THR A 52 10.64 9.95 -7.96
C THR A 52 10.97 8.86 -6.95
N LEU A 53 12.14 8.24 -7.09
CA LEU A 53 12.62 7.25 -6.11
C LEU A 53 12.86 7.88 -4.74
N GLU A 54 13.46 9.07 -4.70
CA GLU A 54 13.67 9.83 -3.46
C GLU A 54 12.33 10.16 -2.79
N ALA A 55 11.35 10.67 -3.55
CA ALA A 55 10.02 10.96 -3.02
C ALA A 55 9.33 9.71 -2.46
N LEU A 56 9.45 8.56 -3.15
CA LEU A 56 8.93 7.28 -2.68
C LEU A 56 9.61 6.82 -1.38
N GLN A 57 10.93 7.00 -1.25
CA GLN A 57 11.67 6.67 -0.04
C GLN A 57 11.22 7.50 1.15
N VAL A 58 11.08 8.81 0.97
CA VAL A 58 10.60 9.74 2.01
C VAL A 58 9.20 9.36 2.45
N LEU A 59 8.30 9.08 1.50
CA LEU A 59 6.92 8.73 1.80
C LEU A 59 6.81 7.35 2.48
N ALA A 60 7.63 6.38 2.07
CA ALA A 60 7.65 5.06 2.70
C ALA A 60 8.11 5.15 4.16
N ALA A 61 9.16 5.92 4.41
CA ALA A 61 9.67 6.18 5.76
C ALA A 61 8.63 6.86 6.66
N SER A 62 7.92 7.88 6.16
CA SER A 62 6.88 8.57 6.95
C SER A 62 5.67 7.70 7.29
N ASN A 63 5.43 6.65 6.49
CA ASN A 63 4.37 5.66 6.73
C ASN A 63 4.85 4.41 7.48
N GLY A 64 6.14 4.31 7.81
CA GLY A 64 6.71 3.15 8.50
C GLY A 64 6.68 1.85 7.68
N VAL A 65 6.74 1.94 6.34
CA VAL A 65 6.68 0.79 5.43
C VAL A 65 7.89 0.74 4.50
N SER A 66 8.14 -0.42 3.87
CA SER A 66 9.17 -0.53 2.83
C SER A 66 8.76 0.20 1.54
N VAL A 67 9.74 0.66 0.74
CA VAL A 67 9.48 1.27 -0.58
C VAL A 67 8.72 0.33 -1.50
N SER A 68 9.05 -0.97 -1.47
CA SER A 68 8.33 -2.00 -2.23
C SER A 68 6.87 -2.16 -1.79
N THR A 69 6.59 -2.06 -0.49
CA THR A 69 5.22 -2.13 0.05
C THR A 69 4.41 -0.92 -0.41
N LEU A 70 4.99 0.29 -0.31
CA LEU A 70 4.35 1.51 -0.79
C LEU A 70 4.09 1.47 -2.31
N ALA A 71 5.09 1.07 -3.10
CA ALA A 71 4.98 0.97 -4.55
C ALA A 71 3.90 -0.04 -4.97
N ARG A 72 3.84 -1.20 -4.30
CA ARG A 72 2.77 -2.19 -4.52
C ARG A 72 1.39 -1.60 -4.21
N GLY A 73 1.27 -0.85 -3.11
CA GLY A 73 0.04 -0.13 -2.76
C GLY A 73 -0.42 0.82 -3.86
N PHE A 74 0.50 1.63 -4.43
CA PHE A 74 0.16 2.52 -5.54
C PHE A 74 -0.25 1.79 -6.81
N ILE A 75 0.41 0.67 -7.13
CA ILE A 75 0.04 -0.14 -8.30
C ILE A 75 -1.38 -0.70 -8.12
N LEU A 76 -1.69 -1.26 -6.95
CA LEU A 76 -3.02 -1.81 -6.66
C LEU A 76 -4.11 -0.72 -6.66
N ASP A 77 -3.85 0.44 -6.04
CA ASP A 77 -4.80 1.56 -6.04
C ASP A 77 -5.01 2.14 -7.45
N GLY A 78 -3.93 2.21 -8.23
CA GLY A 78 -3.97 2.59 -9.63
C GLY A 78 -4.85 1.66 -10.44
N LEU A 79 -4.63 0.35 -10.34
CA LEU A 79 -5.43 -0.66 -11.05
C LEU A 79 -6.89 -0.67 -10.62
N ALA A 80 -7.18 -0.63 -9.31
CA ALA A 80 -8.54 -0.54 -8.80
C ALA A 80 -9.27 0.72 -9.28
N SER A 81 -8.54 1.83 -9.44
CA SER A 81 -9.10 3.07 -10.01
C SER A 81 -9.35 3.00 -11.52
N HIS A 82 -8.73 2.06 -12.25
CA HIS A 82 -8.92 1.88 -13.70
C HIS A 82 -9.84 0.70 -14.06
N GLU A 83 -10.05 -0.28 -13.18
CA GLU A 83 -11.05 -1.35 -13.39
C GLU A 83 -12.50 -0.83 -13.42
N GLY A 84 -12.71 0.42 -12.97
CA GLY A 84 -14.00 1.08 -12.93
C GLY A 84 -14.05 2.39 -13.69
N ASP A 85 -13.65 2.41 -14.98
CA ASP A 85 -13.93 3.53 -15.91
C ASP A 85 -15.44 3.77 -16.17
N ASP A 86 -16.31 3.43 -15.22
CA ASP A 86 -17.63 4.03 -15.07
C ASP A 86 -17.45 5.36 -14.33
N LEU A 87 -17.46 6.46 -15.10
CA LEU A 87 -17.40 7.83 -14.60
C LEU A 87 -18.39 8.10 -13.44
N ARG A 88 -19.48 7.34 -13.36
CA ARG A 88 -20.44 7.41 -12.27
C ARG A 88 -19.83 6.99 -10.93
N VAL A 89 -19.06 5.90 -10.90
CA VAL A 89 -18.38 5.42 -9.69
C VAL A 89 -17.29 6.40 -9.26
N ALA A 90 -16.58 6.99 -10.22
CA ALA A 90 -15.60 8.04 -9.93
C ALA A 90 -16.24 9.29 -9.31
N LEU A 91 -17.40 9.72 -9.82
CA LEU A 91 -18.19 10.83 -9.26
C LEU A 91 -18.68 10.53 -7.84
N GLU A 92 -19.25 9.33 -7.61
CA GLU A 92 -19.71 8.90 -6.29
C GLU A 92 -18.58 8.84 -5.25
N ARG A 93 -17.34 8.51 -5.67
CA ARG A 93 -16.16 8.58 -4.81
C ARG A 93 -15.79 10.03 -4.46
N LEU A 94 -15.79 10.90 -5.46
CA LEU A 94 -15.43 12.31 -5.29
C LEU A 94 -16.38 13.04 -4.34
N GLU A 95 -17.68 12.73 -4.41
CA GLU A 95 -18.69 13.28 -3.52
C GLU A 95 -18.46 12.85 -2.05
N ARG A 96 -18.12 11.58 -1.82
CA ARG A 96 -17.80 11.07 -0.47
C ARG A 96 -16.55 11.72 0.11
N ASP A 97 -15.48 11.81 -0.68
CA ASP A 97 -14.22 12.40 -0.23
C ASP A 97 -14.41 13.89 0.10
N LEU A 98 -15.16 14.62 -0.72
CA LEU A 98 -15.50 16.02 -0.45
C LEU A 98 -16.33 16.17 0.83
N ALA A 99 -17.29 15.28 1.07
CA ALA A 99 -18.09 15.30 2.29
C ALA A 99 -17.22 15.07 3.54
N ALA A 100 -16.27 14.12 3.48
CA ALA A 100 -15.35 13.85 4.58
C ALA A 100 -14.43 15.05 4.87
N VAL A 101 -13.90 15.70 3.84
CA VAL A 101 -13.10 16.93 3.98
C VAL A 101 -13.93 18.06 4.60
N LYS A 102 -15.16 18.29 4.13
CA LYS A 102 -16.06 19.31 4.69
C LYS A 102 -16.39 19.05 6.16
N ALA A 103 -16.70 17.80 6.51
CA ALA A 103 -16.98 17.42 7.89
C ALA A 103 -15.78 17.70 8.81
N ARG A 104 -14.57 17.38 8.35
CA ARG A 104 -13.34 17.64 9.11
C ARG A 104 -13.03 19.13 9.23
N ALA A 105 -13.29 19.92 8.19
CA ALA A 105 -13.10 21.36 8.22
C ALA A 105 -14.09 22.09 9.15
N LEU A 106 -15.33 21.60 9.24
CA LEU A 106 -16.39 22.16 10.10
C LEU A 106 -16.32 21.66 11.56
N ALA A 107 -15.58 20.59 11.81
CA ALA A 107 -15.32 20.06 13.16
C ALA A 107 -14.07 20.70 13.81
N SER A 108 -13.38 21.59 13.09
CA SER A 108 -12.23 22.37 13.57
C SER A 108 -12.64 23.82 13.86
#